data_AF-A0A3S0D513-F1
#
_entry.id   AF-A0A3S0D513-F1
#
_cell.length_a   1.000
_cell.length_b   1.000
_cell.length_c   1.000
_cell.angle_alpha   90.00
_cell.angle_beta   90.00
_cell.angle_gamma   90.00
#
_symmetry.space_group_name_H-M   'P 1'
#
loop_
_entity.id
_entity.type
_entity.pdbx_description
1 polymer ?
#
loop_
_entity_poly.entity_id
_entity_poly.type
_entity_poly.pdbx_seq_one_letter_code
_entity_poly.pdbx_strand_id
1 'polypeptide(L)' 'MDNCKGCGSVNLTKNDKNKLGAQRYRCKECGGTFVAGDGRLKHGLEKRLKVIKIYGTDNKII' A
#
# COMPACT_ATOMS: atom_id res chain seq x y z
N MET A 1 2.77 15.16 -10.62
CA MET A 1 1.37 14.70 -10.45
C MET A 1 1.45 13.25 -10.04
N ASP A 2 0.95 12.87 -8.86
CA ASP A 2 0.91 11.46 -8.47
C ASP A 2 -0.14 10.71 -9.32
N ASN A 3 0.13 9.45 -9.68
CA ASN A 3 -0.81 8.57 -10.36
C ASN A 3 -1.22 7.42 -9.43
N CYS A 4 -2.38 6.81 -9.72
CA CYS A 4 -2.84 5.65 -8.96
C CYS A 4 -1.87 4.47 -9.14
N LYS A 5 -1.34 3.96 -8.04
CA LYS A 5 -0.43 2.78 -8.04
C LYS A 5 -1.11 1.47 -8.47
N GLY A 6 -2.45 1.44 -8.52
CA GLY A 6 -3.24 0.27 -8.92
C GLY A 6 -3.63 0.29 -10.39
N CYS A 7 -4.22 1.38 -10.87
CA CYS A 7 -4.76 1.47 -12.24
C CYS A 7 -4.13 2.56 -13.12
N GLY A 8 -3.18 3.35 -12.61
CA GLY A 8 -2.51 4.41 -13.36
C GLY A 8 -3.32 5.71 -13.52
N SER A 9 -4.58 5.76 -13.12
CA SER A 9 -5.42 6.97 -13.22
C SER A 9 -4.84 8.16 -12.45
N VAL A 10 -5.02 9.36 -13.01
CA VAL A 10 -4.68 10.65 -12.38
C VAL A 10 -5.84 11.24 -11.58
N ASN A 11 -7.02 10.60 -11.62
CA ASN A 11 -8.22 11.08 -10.92
C ASN A 11 -8.18 10.72 -9.43
N LEU A 12 -7.46 11.55 -8.67
CA LEU A 12 -7.15 11.33 -7.27
C LEU A 12 -7.82 12.38 -6.37
N THR A 13 -8.30 11.93 -5.21
CA THR A 13 -8.72 12.81 -4.11
C THR A 13 -7.64 12.84 -3.04
N LYS A 14 -7.25 14.04 -2.60
CA LYS A 14 -6.41 14.21 -1.41
C LYS A 14 -7.23 13.91 -0.17
N ASN A 15 -6.79 12.95 0.62
CA ASN A 15 -7.33 12.68 1.95
C ASN A 15 -6.45 13.38 3.02
N ASP A 16 -6.59 13.03 4.29
CA ASP A 16 -5.68 13.52 5.32
C ASP A 16 -4.28 12.90 5.22
N LYS A 17 -3.32 13.54 5.88
CA LYS A 17 -1.98 12.99 6.06
C LYS A 17 -1.98 11.79 7.01
N ASN A 18 -0.98 10.92 6.91
CA ASN A 18 -0.74 9.87 7.90
C ASN A 18 0.01 10.43 9.12
N LYS A 19 0.29 9.59 10.11
CA LYS A 19 1.02 9.96 11.34
C LYS A 19 2.43 10.53 11.09
N LEU A 20 3.02 10.24 9.92
CA LEU A 20 4.34 10.71 9.51
C LEU A 20 4.26 11.97 8.63
N GLY A 21 3.07 12.58 8.50
CA GLY A 21 2.87 13.78 7.68
C GLY A 21 2.78 13.52 6.17
N ALA A 22 2.83 12.26 5.73
CA ALA A 22 2.75 11.92 4.31
C ALA A 22 1.29 11.94 3.81
N GLN A 23 1.08 12.56 2.66
CA GLN A 23 -0.23 12.75 2.05
C GLN A 23 -0.86 11.41 1.63
N ARG A 24 -2.12 11.15 2.02
CA ARG A 24 -2.90 10.01 1.50
C ARG A 24 -3.74 10.42 0.30
N TYR A 25 -3.88 9.54 -0.67
CA TYR A 25 -4.72 9.70 -1.84
C TYR A 25 -5.68 8.54 -1.99
N ARG A 26 -6.89 8.84 -2.49
CA ARG A 26 -7.85 7.85 -2.96
C ARG A 26 -8.09 8.02 -4.46
N CYS A 27 -7.97 6.93 -5.21
CA CYS A 27 -8.33 6.89 -6.63
C CYS A 27 -9.86 6.87 -6.78
N LYS A 28 -10.40 7.74 -7.62
CA LYS A 28 -11.84 7.76 -7.91
C LYS A 28 -12.30 6.67 -8.87
N GLU A 29 -11.37 6.05 -9.61
CA GLU A 29 -11.69 4.99 -10.58
C GLU A 29 -11.65 3.60 -9.93
N CYS A 30 -10.51 3.20 -9.38
CA CYS A 30 -10.37 1.86 -8.78
C CYS A 30 -10.67 1.82 -7.27
N GLY A 31 -10.95 2.97 -6.65
CA GLY A 31 -11.17 3.07 -5.20
C GLY A 31 -9.92 2.88 -4.32
N GLY A 32 -8.78 2.50 -4.91
CA GLY A 32 -7.54 2.24 -4.19
C GLY A 32 -7.01 3.44 -3.42
N THR A 33 -6.46 3.18 -2.23
CA THR A 33 -5.87 4.21 -1.36
C THR A 33 -4.37 4.00 -1.24
N PHE A 34 -3.58 5.08 -1.32
CA PHE A 34 -2.13 5.01 -1.22
C PHE A 34 -1.55 6.29 -0.60
N VAL A 35 -0.27 6.24 -0.21
CA VAL A 35 0.47 7.37 0.35
C VAL A 35 1.46 7.90 -0.70
N ALA A 36 1.53 9.24 -0.81
CA ALA A 36 2.53 9.95 -1.59
C ALA A 36 3.93 9.62 -1.07
N GLY A 37 4.87 9.25 -1.95
CA GLY A 37 6.23 8.95 -1.52
C GLY A 37 6.34 7.81 -0.51
N ASP A 38 5.47 6.79 -0.60
CA ASP A 38 5.59 5.55 0.19
C ASP A 38 7.00 4.96 0.11
N GLY A 39 7.82 5.26 1.13
CA GLY A 39 9.24 4.91 1.22
C GLY A 39 9.49 3.59 1.92
N ARG A 40 8.47 2.74 2.09
CA ARG A 40 8.67 1.42 2.70
C ARG A 40 9.68 0.62 1.88
N LEU A 41 10.65 0.02 2.57
CA LEU A 41 11.62 -0.88 1.95
C LEU A 41 10.87 -2.06 1.32
N LYS A 42 11.01 -2.21 0.00
CA LYS A 42 10.52 -3.41 -0.69
C LYS A 42 11.47 -4.55 -0.39
N HIS A 43 10.97 -5.57 0.32
CA HIS A 43 11.73 -6.78 0.58
C HIS A 43 11.56 -7.79 -0.57
N GLY A 44 12.67 -8.43 -0.96
CA GLY A 44 12.66 -9.51 -1.95
C GLY A 44 11.85 -10.72 -1.51
N LEU A 45 11.54 -11.59 -2.47
CA LEU A 45 10.69 -12.78 -2.26
C LEU A 45 11.18 -13.66 -1.11
N GLU A 46 12.49 -13.90 -1.03
CA GLU A 46 13.09 -14.73 0.01
C GLU A 46 12.78 -14.21 1.43
N LYS A 47 12.96 -12.91 1.67
CA LYS A 47 12.64 -12.28 2.96
C LYS A 47 11.14 -12.37 3.27
N ARG A 48 10.27 -12.23 2.26
CA ARG A 48 8.82 -12.38 2.42
C ARG A 48 8.43 -13.81 2.81
N LEU A 49 8.99 -14.81 2.13
CA LEU A 49 8.76 -16.23 2.41
C LEU A 49 9.25 -16.61 3.80
N LYS A 50 10.39 -16.08 4.24
CA LYS A 50 10.90 -16.30 5.61
C LYS A 50 9.90 -15.81 6.67
N VAL A 51 9.34 -14.62 6.50
CA VAL A 51 8.32 -14.09 7.42
C VAL A 51 7.07 -14.97 7.41
N ILE A 52 6.58 -15.38 6.24
CA ILE A 52 5.43 -16.29 6.14
C ILE A 52 5.72 -17.65 6.80
N LYS A 53 6.93 -18.19 6.70
CA LYS A 53 7.28 -19.44 7.39
C LYS A 53 7.32 -19.29 8.92
N ILE A 54 7.77 -18.13 9.43
CA ILE A 54 7.87 -17.86 10.87
C ILE A 54 6.49 -17.59 11.47
N TYR A 55 5.62 -16.86 10.77
CA TYR A 55 4.37 -16.32 11.32
C TYR A 55 3.09 -16.80 10.62
N GLY A 56 3.22 -17.55 9.52
CA GLY A 56 2.11 -17.92 8.63
C GLY A 56 1.54 -19.31 8.88
N THR A 57 1.95 -20.01 9.93
CA THR A 57 1.24 -21.22 10.38
C THR A 57 0.10 -20.81 11.32
N ASP A 58 -1.12 -21.15 10.88
CA ASP A 58 -2.42 -21.10 11.56
C ASP A 58 -3.22 -19.78 11.49
N ASN A 59 -3.63 -19.41 10.28
CA ASN A 59 -4.89 -18.68 10.12
C ASN A 59 -5.79 -19.37 9.10
N LYS A 60 -6.41 -20.49 9.51
CA LYS A 60 -7.69 -20.93 8.95
C LYS A 60 -8.70 -19.84 9.33
N ILE A 61 -8.93 -18.92 8.41
CA ILE A 61 -10.04 -17.96 8.46
C ILE A 61 -11.32 -18.81 8.38
N ILE A 62 -12.02 -18.92 9.50
CA ILE A 62 -13.46 -19.23 9.55
C ILE A 62 -14.19 -17.89 9.67
#